data_AF-A0A7W5PCG5-F1
#
_entry.id   AF-A0A7W5PCG5-F1
#
_cell.length_a   1.000
_cell.length_b   1.000
_cell.length_c   1.000
_cell.angle_alpha   90.00
_cell.angle_beta   90.00
_cell.angle_gamma   90.00
#
_symmetry.space_group_name_H-M   'P 1'
#
loop_
_entity.id
_entity.type
_entity.pdbx_description
1 polymer ?
#
loop_
_entity_poly.entity_id
_entity_poly.type
_entity_poly.pdbx_seq_one_letter_code
_entity_poly.pdbx_strand_id
1 'polypeptide(L)'
;MTGIAGALLETAYGYVQFYLLQPGNWLGYRPDYGRPWGIFQQVNVMASFLATGLVISAWLYGEARNRIEKGIILLAPLFMPAMLWVIASRSGWLGVAIGVPMVLVHLWGLDRARFRQWATALGTGVILAVVVGLTAGEGGRSAEAITSQGLRPQVYEHSLRMIAEKPVAGWGYGRFQHDFLHSHADWRTAEEGRAPLRENYAHPHNELLYWGIEGGALPMLAILAFALWVAWRVIAHGPRGEKWLLLALLVPLSVHSMLELPFYHSLAHWLVMLLIIGMVSQRCWATQEKGNRYTFGIRVGAWLAVPVVWVFMGTHLQTLWQIKTYIESEGNDALALTTAVNPLGIPNEIEFLVMTQHLTAARELGWTEDIKYYQDWAEEHAKLLPSSALYQNLMIAKTYSENDPDFINRYKRLFPQWTKTLNNNK
;
A
#
# COMPACT_ATOMS: atom_id res chain seq x y z
N MET A 1 -15.09 21.11 -1.72
CA MET A 1 -15.46 20.49 -3.03
C MET A 1 -14.31 19.74 -3.70
N THR A 2 -13.07 20.20 -3.63
CA THR A 2 -11.92 19.54 -4.30
C THR A 2 -11.70 18.08 -3.89
N GLY A 3 -11.80 17.74 -2.61
CA GLY A 3 -11.60 16.35 -2.13
C GLY A 3 -12.66 15.34 -2.61
N ILE A 4 -13.93 15.73 -2.65
CA ILE A 4 -15.01 14.84 -3.11
C ILE A 4 -15.01 14.67 -4.64
N ALA A 5 -14.58 15.69 -5.37
CA ALA A 5 -14.43 15.61 -6.82
C ALA A 5 -13.43 14.52 -7.22
N GLY A 6 -12.28 14.43 -6.53
CA GLY A 6 -11.30 13.36 -6.75
C GLY A 6 -11.90 11.97 -6.53
N ALA A 7 -12.61 11.76 -5.41
CA ALA A 7 -13.26 10.47 -5.13
C ALA A 7 -14.35 10.11 -6.14
N LEU A 8 -15.13 11.09 -6.62
CA LEU A 8 -16.13 10.88 -7.67
C LEU A 8 -15.49 10.56 -9.03
N LEU A 9 -14.39 11.24 -9.39
CA LEU A 9 -13.63 10.96 -10.60
C LEU A 9 -13.03 9.55 -10.57
N GLU A 10 -12.43 9.15 -9.45
CA GLU A 10 -11.93 7.78 -9.27
C GLU A 10 -13.07 6.76 -9.31
N THR A 11 -14.24 7.08 -8.75
CA THR A 11 -15.42 6.21 -8.84
C THR A 11 -15.86 6.04 -10.30
N ALA A 12 -15.95 7.13 -11.06
CA ALA A 12 -16.28 7.09 -12.49
C ALA A 12 -15.22 6.31 -13.28
N TYR A 13 -13.94 6.56 -13.01
CA TYR A 13 -12.84 5.85 -13.65
C TYR A 13 -12.85 4.35 -13.32
N GLY A 14 -13.19 3.97 -12.09
CA GLY A 14 -13.43 2.57 -11.71
C GLY A 14 -14.55 1.92 -12.52
N TYR A 15 -15.63 2.65 -12.83
CA TYR A 15 -16.71 2.13 -13.68
C TYR A 15 -16.26 2.00 -15.14
N VAL A 16 -15.45 2.93 -15.64
CA VAL A 16 -14.82 2.83 -16.97
C VAL A 16 -13.93 1.59 -17.03
N GLN A 17 -13.09 1.37 -16.01
CA GLN A 17 -12.26 0.17 -15.91
C GLN A 17 -13.10 -1.10 -15.89
N PHE A 18 -14.19 -1.13 -15.12
CA PHE A 18 -15.00 -2.33 -14.94
C PHE A 18 -15.87 -2.67 -16.16
N TYR A 19 -16.44 -1.68 -16.85
CA TYR A 19 -17.42 -1.92 -17.91
C TYR A 19 -16.93 -1.63 -19.33
N LEU A 20 -15.99 -0.70 -19.52
CA LEU A 20 -15.65 -0.18 -20.85
C LEU A 20 -14.29 -0.67 -21.37
N LEU A 21 -13.32 -0.92 -20.48
CA LEU A 21 -11.98 -1.33 -20.91
C LEU A 21 -11.93 -2.81 -21.30
N GLN A 22 -11.40 -3.05 -22.49
CA GLN A 22 -11.15 -4.39 -23.03
C GLN A 22 -9.70 -4.83 -22.80
N PRO A 23 -9.39 -6.15 -22.91
CA PRO A 23 -8.01 -6.64 -22.83
C PRO A 23 -7.12 -5.93 -23.87
N GLY A 24 -5.88 -5.60 -23.48
CA GLY A 24 -4.95 -4.87 -24.35
C GLY A 24 -5.17 -3.35 -24.39
N ASN A 25 -5.94 -2.78 -23.46
CA ASN A 25 -6.09 -1.33 -23.35
C ASN A 25 -4.75 -0.63 -23.03
N TRP A 26 -4.61 0.59 -23.54
CA TRP A 26 -3.43 1.45 -23.37
C TRP A 26 -3.12 1.85 -21.91
N LEU A 27 -4.06 1.65 -20.99
CA LEU A 27 -3.91 1.95 -19.56
C LEU A 27 -3.26 0.80 -18.78
N GLY A 28 -3.04 -0.37 -19.41
CA GLY A 28 -2.50 -1.55 -18.74
C GLY A 28 -3.49 -2.20 -17.75
N TYR A 29 -4.76 -1.80 -17.78
CA TYR A 29 -5.79 -2.43 -16.95
C TYR A 29 -6.04 -3.86 -17.45
N ARG A 30 -6.26 -4.79 -16.51
CA ARG A 30 -6.49 -6.21 -16.79
C ARG A 30 -7.95 -6.54 -16.49
N PRO A 31 -8.86 -6.55 -17.49
CA PRO A 31 -10.28 -6.83 -17.25
C PRO A 31 -10.52 -8.24 -16.68
N ASP A 32 -9.63 -9.18 -16.95
CA ASP A 32 -9.61 -10.54 -16.39
C ASP A 32 -9.41 -10.54 -14.86
N TYR A 33 -8.78 -9.51 -14.31
CA TYR A 33 -8.65 -9.36 -12.85
C TYR A 33 -9.99 -9.01 -12.18
N GLY A 34 -10.94 -8.46 -12.94
CA GLY A 34 -12.33 -8.19 -12.52
C GLY A 34 -12.48 -7.14 -11.41
N ARG A 35 -11.41 -6.46 -11.01
CA ARG A 35 -11.40 -5.51 -9.89
C ARG A 35 -10.76 -4.19 -10.33
N PRO A 36 -11.53 -3.10 -10.41
CA PRO A 36 -10.98 -1.80 -10.73
C PRO A 36 -10.07 -1.31 -9.61
N TRP A 37 -8.95 -0.70 -9.98
CA TRP A 37 -7.94 -0.18 -9.05
C TRP A 37 -7.75 1.33 -9.17
N GLY A 38 -8.60 2.03 -9.95
CA GLY A 38 -8.56 3.47 -10.12
C GLY A 38 -7.25 3.91 -10.76
N ILE A 39 -6.68 5.03 -10.35
CA ILE A 39 -5.31 5.42 -10.71
C ILE A 39 -4.24 4.70 -9.87
N PHE A 40 -4.65 4.11 -8.74
CA PHE A 40 -3.73 3.65 -7.69
C PHE A 40 -2.98 2.36 -7.98
N GLN A 41 -3.36 1.61 -9.01
CA GLN A 41 -2.81 0.29 -9.36
C GLN A 41 -2.91 -0.76 -8.23
N GLN A 42 -3.64 -0.45 -7.16
CA GLN A 42 -3.81 -1.29 -5.99
C GLN A 42 -5.26 -1.14 -5.49
N VAL A 43 -5.98 -2.26 -5.47
CA VAL A 43 -7.43 -2.34 -5.17
C VAL A 43 -7.81 -1.95 -3.75
N ASN A 44 -6.99 -2.24 -2.75
CA ASN A 44 -7.26 -1.86 -1.35
C ASN A 44 -7.07 -0.36 -1.12
N VAL A 45 -6.11 0.27 -1.81
CA VAL A 45 -5.86 1.70 -1.85
C VAL A 45 -7.07 2.39 -2.45
N MET A 46 -7.49 1.98 -3.65
CA MET A 46 -8.72 2.46 -4.29
C MET A 46 -9.94 2.32 -3.36
N ALA A 47 -10.14 1.15 -2.74
CA ALA A 47 -11.26 0.94 -1.82
C ALA A 47 -11.22 1.87 -0.60
N SER A 48 -10.06 2.04 0.03
CA SER A 48 -9.93 2.94 1.18
C SER A 48 -10.06 4.41 0.80
N PHE A 49 -9.65 4.78 -0.42
CA PHE A 49 -9.85 6.13 -0.97
C PHE A 49 -11.35 6.43 -1.12
N LEU A 50 -12.10 5.52 -1.73
CA LEU A 50 -13.55 5.66 -1.87
C LEU A 50 -14.28 5.62 -0.53
N ALA A 51 -13.88 4.76 0.40
CA ALA A 51 -14.44 4.73 1.75
C ALA A 51 -14.18 6.06 2.50
N THR A 52 -12.99 6.64 2.35
CA THR A 52 -12.65 7.96 2.90
C THR A 52 -13.48 9.06 2.25
N GLY A 53 -13.61 9.04 0.91
CA GLY A 53 -14.46 9.95 0.15
C GLY A 53 -15.94 9.88 0.55
N LEU A 54 -16.45 8.67 0.83
CA LEU A 54 -17.81 8.46 1.31
C LEU A 54 -18.04 9.09 2.69
N VAL A 55 -17.09 8.95 3.63
CA VAL A 55 -17.18 9.61 4.94
C VAL A 55 -17.06 11.13 4.80
N ILE A 56 -16.12 11.63 4.00
CA ILE A 56 -15.95 13.05 3.70
C ILE A 56 -17.23 13.63 3.06
N SER A 57 -17.94 12.85 2.24
CA SER A 57 -19.20 13.30 1.63
C SER A 57 -20.20 13.76 2.68
N ALA A 58 -20.30 13.06 3.81
CA ALA A 58 -21.24 13.43 4.87
C ALA A 58 -20.81 14.69 5.62
N TRP A 59 -19.51 14.87 5.86
CA TRP A 59 -18.98 16.12 6.39
C TRP A 59 -19.35 17.30 5.49
N LEU A 60 -19.03 17.19 4.19
CA LEU A 60 -19.31 18.23 3.21
C LEU A 60 -20.81 18.48 3.02
N TYR A 61 -21.64 17.45 3.17
CA TYR A 61 -23.09 17.60 3.14
C TYR A 61 -23.61 18.45 4.30
N GLY A 62 -22.92 18.38 5.44
CA GLY A 62 -23.10 19.26 6.60
C GLY A 62 -22.76 20.74 6.30
N GLU A 63 -21.84 21.00 5.39
CA GLU A 63 -21.35 22.35 5.08
C GLU A 63 -21.92 22.95 3.78
N ALA A 64 -22.59 22.12 2.95
CA ALA A 64 -23.07 22.51 1.63
C ALA A 64 -24.09 23.66 1.68
N ARG A 65 -23.85 24.71 0.88
CA ARG A 65 -24.61 25.97 0.91
C ARG A 65 -25.74 26.00 -0.11
N ASN A 66 -25.53 25.40 -1.28
CA ASN A 66 -26.49 25.43 -2.39
C ASN A 66 -26.96 24.03 -2.83
N ARG A 67 -28.00 23.97 -3.66
CA ARG A 67 -28.60 22.70 -4.12
C ARG A 67 -27.66 21.90 -5.04
N ILE A 68 -26.81 22.58 -5.81
CA ILE A 68 -25.88 21.94 -6.74
C ILE A 68 -24.80 21.19 -5.97
N GLU A 69 -24.17 21.84 -4.97
CA GLU A 69 -23.21 21.23 -4.05
C GLU A 69 -23.80 19.99 -3.38
N LYS A 70 -25.03 20.11 -2.83
CA LYS A 70 -25.74 18.98 -2.23
C LYS A 70 -25.94 17.84 -3.23
N GLY A 71 -26.35 18.15 -4.46
CA GLY A 71 -26.52 17.17 -5.53
C GLY A 71 -25.23 16.43 -5.85
N ILE A 72 -24.14 17.16 -6.06
CA ILE A 72 -22.81 16.59 -6.36
C ILE A 72 -22.32 15.70 -5.20
N ILE A 73 -22.47 16.17 -3.96
CA ILE A 73 -22.04 15.40 -2.78
C ILE A 73 -22.84 14.09 -2.64
N LEU A 74 -24.14 14.10 -2.95
CA LEU A 74 -24.98 12.90 -2.89
C LEU A 74 -24.65 11.85 -3.96
N LEU A 75 -23.87 12.20 -4.99
CA LEU A 75 -23.34 11.21 -5.94
C LEU A 75 -22.41 10.21 -5.25
N ALA A 76 -21.72 10.61 -4.17
CA ALA A 76 -20.82 9.73 -3.44
C ALA A 76 -21.54 8.57 -2.75
N PRO A 77 -22.51 8.80 -1.83
CA PRO A 77 -23.29 7.70 -1.26
C PRO A 77 -24.16 6.96 -2.28
N LEU A 78 -24.46 7.57 -3.44
CA LEU A 78 -25.19 6.89 -4.53
C LEU A 78 -24.33 5.90 -5.32
N PHE A 79 -23.11 6.25 -5.70
CA PHE A 79 -22.30 5.44 -6.63
C PHE A 79 -21.14 4.67 -5.97
N MET A 80 -20.55 5.20 -4.89
CA MET A 80 -19.40 4.54 -4.25
C MET A 80 -19.72 3.17 -3.63
N PRO A 81 -20.91 2.90 -3.02
CA PRO A 81 -21.19 1.58 -2.45
C PRO A 81 -21.11 0.44 -3.47
N ALA A 82 -21.61 0.67 -4.68
CA ALA A 82 -21.55 -0.30 -5.77
C ALA A 82 -20.12 -0.52 -6.26
N MET A 83 -19.32 0.55 -6.39
CA MET A 83 -17.90 0.41 -6.72
C MET A 83 -17.12 -0.33 -5.62
N LEU A 84 -17.36 -0.02 -4.35
CA LEU A 84 -16.74 -0.72 -3.20
C LEU A 84 -17.12 -2.20 -3.14
N TRP A 85 -18.33 -2.55 -3.56
CA TRP A 85 -18.75 -3.94 -3.70
C TRP A 85 -17.93 -4.66 -4.78
N VAL A 86 -17.82 -4.08 -5.97
CA VAL A 86 -17.05 -4.63 -7.10
C VAL A 86 -15.57 -4.77 -6.77
N ILE A 87 -14.97 -3.78 -6.11
CA ILE A 87 -13.56 -3.83 -5.69
C ILE A 87 -13.32 -4.99 -4.70
N ALA A 88 -14.33 -5.43 -3.95
CA ALA A 88 -14.26 -6.57 -3.03
C ALA A 88 -13.04 -6.53 -2.08
N SER A 89 -12.78 -5.36 -1.48
CA SER A 89 -11.67 -5.16 -0.55
C SER A 89 -12.15 -5.16 0.90
N ARG A 90 -11.53 -6.02 1.73
CA ARG A 90 -11.84 -6.12 3.16
C ARG A 90 -11.57 -4.83 3.92
N SER A 91 -10.49 -4.10 3.59
CA SER A 91 -10.17 -2.82 4.24
C SER A 91 -11.22 -1.76 3.91
N GLY A 92 -11.66 -1.68 2.64
CA GLY A 92 -12.75 -0.80 2.24
C GLY A 92 -14.07 -1.13 2.94
N TRP A 93 -14.44 -2.42 2.97
CA TRP A 93 -15.68 -2.86 3.61
C TRP A 93 -15.70 -2.60 5.11
N LEU A 94 -14.61 -2.93 5.83
CA LEU A 94 -14.52 -2.65 7.26
C LEU A 94 -14.49 -1.14 7.54
N GLY A 95 -13.78 -0.37 6.71
CA GLY A 95 -13.76 1.09 6.80
C GLY A 95 -15.16 1.71 6.66
N VAL A 96 -15.97 1.23 5.71
CA VAL A 96 -17.37 1.66 5.55
C VAL A 96 -18.27 1.12 6.64
N ALA A 97 -18.14 -0.15 7.02
CA ALA A 97 -18.97 -0.78 8.05
C ALA A 97 -18.83 -0.08 9.41
N ILE A 98 -17.67 0.48 9.72
CA ILE A 98 -17.43 1.26 10.94
C ILE A 98 -17.75 2.75 10.70
N GLY A 99 -17.28 3.34 9.60
CA GLY A 99 -17.38 4.78 9.35
C GLY A 99 -18.80 5.28 9.04
N VAL A 100 -19.60 4.51 8.29
CA VAL A 100 -20.96 4.92 7.88
C VAL A 100 -21.92 5.02 9.06
N PRO A 101 -22.00 4.05 10.00
CA PRO A 101 -22.82 4.21 11.20
C PRO A 101 -22.47 5.48 11.99
N MET A 102 -21.18 5.79 12.15
CA MET A 102 -20.74 7.01 12.86
C MET A 102 -21.18 8.29 12.14
N VAL A 103 -21.08 8.31 10.81
CA VAL A 103 -21.59 9.37 9.95
C VAL A 103 -23.11 9.54 10.09
N LEU A 104 -23.87 8.43 10.09
CA LEU A 104 -25.31 8.45 10.23
C LEU A 104 -25.74 9.02 11.58
N VAL A 105 -25.07 8.63 12.67
CA VAL A 105 -25.28 9.19 14.01
C VAL A 105 -25.00 10.70 14.03
N HIS A 106 -23.91 11.13 13.38
CA HIS A 106 -23.59 12.56 13.25
C HIS A 106 -24.68 13.33 12.51
N LEU A 107 -25.08 12.89 11.31
CA LEU A 107 -26.10 13.57 10.50
C LEU A 107 -27.47 13.60 11.19
N TRP A 108 -27.82 12.54 11.93
CA TRP A 108 -29.05 12.49 12.73
C TRP A 108 -29.08 13.52 13.85
N GLY A 109 -27.92 13.77 14.47
CA GLY A 109 -27.74 14.82 15.48
C GLY A 109 -27.71 16.23 14.89
N LEU A 110 -27.26 16.38 13.64
CA LEU A 110 -27.18 17.66 12.94
C LEU A 110 -28.54 18.14 12.42
N ASP A 111 -29.19 17.35 11.56
CA ASP A 111 -30.48 17.66 10.95
C ASP A 111 -31.13 16.40 10.36
N ARG A 112 -32.39 16.13 10.75
CA ARG A 112 -33.19 14.99 10.27
C ARG A 112 -33.45 15.03 8.77
N ALA A 113 -33.55 16.20 8.16
CA ALA A 113 -33.70 16.30 6.71
C ALA A 113 -32.43 15.82 6.00
N ARG A 114 -31.27 16.27 6.46
CA ARG A 114 -29.97 15.89 5.89
C ARG A 114 -29.67 14.41 6.08
N PHE A 115 -29.96 13.89 7.27
CA PHE A 115 -29.89 12.45 7.54
C PHE A 115 -30.71 11.66 6.52
N ARG A 116 -31.99 12.01 6.34
CA ARG A 116 -32.87 11.29 5.41
C ARG A 116 -32.32 11.34 3.99
N GLN A 117 -31.91 12.51 3.49
CA GLN A 117 -31.39 12.67 2.13
C GLN A 117 -30.14 11.82 1.88
N TRP A 118 -29.17 11.88 2.80
CA TRP A 118 -27.94 11.11 2.68
C TRP A 118 -28.19 9.61 2.85
N ALA A 119 -29.01 9.21 3.82
CA ALA A 119 -29.38 7.81 4.04
C ALA A 119 -30.20 7.23 2.88
N THR A 120 -31.09 8.01 2.25
CA THR A 120 -31.80 7.58 1.04
C THR A 120 -30.85 7.38 -0.12
N ALA A 121 -29.90 8.30 -0.34
CA ALA A 121 -28.90 8.15 -1.39
C ALA A 121 -28.03 6.92 -1.15
N LEU A 122 -27.61 6.68 0.09
CA LEU A 122 -26.88 5.47 0.48
C LEU A 122 -27.71 4.21 0.24
N GLY A 123 -28.99 4.21 0.66
CA GLY A 123 -29.89 3.08 0.44
C GLY A 123 -30.07 2.76 -1.04
N THR A 124 -30.26 3.78 -1.89
CA THR A 124 -30.29 3.62 -3.35
C THR A 124 -28.94 3.11 -3.87
N GLY A 125 -27.82 3.59 -3.36
CA GLY A 125 -26.49 3.11 -3.74
C GLY A 125 -26.22 1.67 -3.34
N VAL A 126 -26.74 1.21 -2.20
CA VAL A 126 -26.70 -0.20 -1.79
C VAL A 126 -27.56 -1.06 -2.72
N ILE A 127 -28.76 -0.60 -3.09
CA ILE A 127 -29.58 -1.30 -4.10
C ILE A 127 -28.83 -1.39 -5.44
N LEU A 128 -28.18 -0.30 -5.87
CA LEU A 128 -27.33 -0.31 -7.06
C LEU A 128 -26.19 -1.33 -6.92
N ALA A 129 -25.56 -1.43 -5.74
CA ALA A 129 -24.51 -2.41 -5.49
C ALA A 129 -25.01 -3.85 -5.65
N VAL A 130 -26.21 -4.14 -5.16
CA VAL A 130 -26.87 -5.45 -5.34
C VAL A 130 -27.15 -5.70 -6.82
N VAL A 131 -27.72 -4.74 -7.56
CA VAL A 131 -27.99 -4.88 -9.00
C VAL A 131 -26.69 -5.13 -9.78
N VAL A 132 -25.63 -4.38 -9.49
CA VAL A 132 -24.30 -4.58 -10.08
C VAL A 132 -23.77 -5.97 -9.74
N GLY A 133 -23.88 -6.40 -8.48
CA GLY A 133 -23.46 -7.74 -8.06
C GLY A 133 -24.20 -8.88 -8.77
N LEU A 134 -25.50 -8.72 -9.04
CA LEU A 134 -26.31 -9.71 -9.76
C LEU A 134 -26.05 -9.71 -11.27
N THR A 135 -25.64 -8.58 -11.84
CA THR A 135 -25.43 -8.41 -13.30
C THR A 135 -23.98 -8.58 -13.73
N ALA A 136 -23.03 -8.64 -12.80
CA ALA A 136 -21.59 -8.72 -13.08
C ALA A 136 -21.11 -10.00 -13.80
N GLY A 137 -21.99 -10.98 -14.07
CA GLY A 137 -21.67 -12.19 -14.84
C GLY A 137 -20.50 -13.02 -14.27
N GLU A 138 -19.88 -13.86 -15.10
CA GLU A 138 -18.69 -14.68 -14.75
C GLU A 138 -17.41 -13.87 -14.50
N GLY A 139 -17.45 -12.53 -14.67
CA GLY A 139 -16.31 -11.64 -14.43
C GLY A 139 -16.11 -11.24 -12.96
N GLY A 140 -17.07 -11.52 -12.08
CA GLY A 140 -16.94 -11.32 -10.63
C GLY A 140 -16.16 -12.46 -9.97
N ARG A 141 -15.29 -12.16 -8.99
CA ARG A 141 -14.65 -13.20 -8.17
C ARG A 141 -15.71 -14.08 -7.52
N SER A 142 -15.48 -15.39 -7.53
CA SER A 142 -16.29 -16.33 -6.76
C SER A 142 -16.33 -15.94 -5.28
N ALA A 143 -17.44 -16.22 -4.61
CA ALA A 143 -17.58 -15.98 -3.17
C ALA A 143 -16.43 -16.64 -2.38
N GLU A 144 -15.97 -17.81 -2.82
CA GLU A 144 -14.82 -18.53 -2.25
C GLU A 144 -13.50 -17.76 -2.40
N ALA A 145 -13.27 -17.12 -3.54
CA ALA A 145 -12.09 -16.30 -3.73
C ALA A 145 -12.14 -15.06 -2.81
N ILE A 146 -13.31 -14.45 -2.58
CA ILE A 146 -13.47 -13.30 -1.68
C ILE A 146 -13.22 -13.70 -0.22
N THR A 147 -13.70 -14.88 0.20
CA THR A 147 -13.55 -15.40 1.56
C THR A 147 -12.17 -15.98 1.84
N SER A 148 -11.44 -16.45 0.83
CA SER A 148 -10.09 -17.02 0.97
C SER A 148 -9.13 -16.04 1.64
N GLN A 149 -8.57 -16.43 2.79
CA GLN A 149 -7.62 -15.60 3.53
C GLN A 149 -6.18 -15.70 2.99
N GLY A 150 -5.94 -16.58 2.01
CA GLY A 150 -4.61 -16.84 1.45
C GLY A 150 -3.60 -17.21 2.54
N LEU A 151 -2.39 -16.68 2.43
CA LEU A 151 -1.32 -16.86 3.42
C LEU A 151 -1.37 -15.86 4.59
N ARG A 152 -2.32 -14.90 4.60
CA ARG A 152 -2.36 -13.83 5.60
C ARG A 152 -2.41 -14.35 7.05
N PRO A 153 -3.20 -15.40 7.39
CA PRO A 153 -3.21 -15.94 8.74
C PRO A 153 -1.82 -16.45 9.17
N GLN A 154 -1.13 -17.16 8.27
CA GLN A 154 0.22 -17.67 8.53
C GLN A 154 1.24 -16.52 8.64
N VAL A 155 1.12 -15.48 7.81
CA VAL A 155 1.96 -14.27 7.89
C VAL A 155 1.77 -13.56 9.23
N TYR A 156 0.53 -13.42 9.70
CA TYR A 156 0.24 -12.78 10.99
C TYR A 156 0.68 -13.64 12.18
N GLU A 157 0.47 -14.96 12.11
CA GLU A 157 0.96 -15.91 13.12
C GLU A 157 2.49 -15.84 13.23
N HIS A 158 3.18 -15.86 12.09
CA HIS A 158 4.63 -15.72 12.05
C HIS A 158 5.10 -14.37 12.60
N SER A 159 4.39 -13.29 12.25
CA SER A 159 4.67 -11.95 12.77
C SER A 159 4.58 -11.88 14.29
N LEU A 160 3.50 -12.44 14.87
CA LEU A 160 3.30 -12.50 16.32
C LEU A 160 4.37 -13.36 17.00
N ARG A 161 4.78 -14.46 16.38
CA ARG A 161 5.90 -15.28 16.87
C ARG A 161 7.20 -14.50 16.90
N MET A 162 7.56 -13.81 15.81
CA MET A 162 8.76 -12.98 15.76
C MET A 162 8.75 -11.89 16.85
N ILE A 163 7.61 -11.25 17.09
CA ILE A 163 7.44 -10.28 18.18
C ILE A 163 7.64 -10.94 19.54
N ALA A 164 7.07 -12.13 19.76
CA ALA A 164 7.20 -12.86 21.01
C ALA A 164 8.64 -13.33 21.29
N GLU A 165 9.42 -13.62 20.26
CA GLU A 165 10.84 -14.02 20.38
C GLU A 165 11.73 -12.85 20.82
N LYS A 166 11.46 -11.61 20.35
CA LYS A 166 12.21 -10.40 20.71
C LYS A 166 11.28 -9.23 21.09
N PRO A 167 10.57 -9.32 22.23
CA PRO A 167 9.48 -8.39 22.55
C PRO A 167 9.91 -6.98 22.89
N VAL A 168 11.19 -6.75 23.25
CA VAL A 168 11.68 -5.41 23.63
C VAL A 168 12.45 -4.76 22.49
N ALA A 169 13.49 -5.41 21.99
CA ALA A 169 14.37 -4.84 20.98
C ALA A 169 13.86 -5.02 19.54
N GLY A 170 12.92 -5.94 19.32
CA GLY A 170 12.57 -6.38 17.97
C GLY A 170 13.73 -7.09 17.26
N TRP A 171 13.57 -7.29 15.96
CA TRP A 171 14.56 -7.90 15.07
C TRP A 171 15.52 -6.90 14.44
N GLY A 172 15.31 -5.61 14.68
CA GLY A 172 16.11 -4.51 14.12
C GLY A 172 15.43 -3.83 12.93
N TYR A 173 15.64 -2.53 12.81
CA TYR A 173 15.11 -1.73 11.71
C TYR A 173 15.80 -2.04 10.38
N GLY A 174 15.03 -2.13 9.30
CA GLY A 174 15.54 -2.47 7.97
C GLY A 174 15.90 -3.95 7.80
N ARG A 175 15.57 -4.79 8.79
CA ARG A 175 15.85 -6.23 8.77
C ARG A 175 14.66 -7.07 8.35
N PHE A 176 13.46 -6.47 8.25
CA PHE A 176 12.21 -7.21 8.09
C PHE A 176 12.28 -8.24 6.96
N GLN A 177 12.63 -7.83 5.73
CA GLN A 177 12.59 -8.74 4.57
C GLN A 177 13.53 -9.94 4.75
N HIS A 178 14.75 -9.71 5.25
CA HIS A 178 15.70 -10.77 5.54
C HIS A 178 15.21 -11.68 6.66
N ASP A 179 14.94 -11.12 7.83
CA ASP A 179 14.64 -11.93 9.01
C ASP A 179 13.30 -12.62 8.92
N PHE A 180 12.30 -11.97 8.33
CA PHE A 180 11.00 -12.59 8.09
C PHE A 180 11.11 -13.80 7.15
N LEU A 181 11.90 -13.71 6.08
CA LEU A 181 12.13 -14.84 5.18
C LEU A 181 12.87 -15.99 5.89
N HIS A 182 13.96 -15.67 6.58
CA HIS A 182 14.83 -16.66 7.21
C HIS A 182 14.13 -17.37 8.39
N SER A 183 13.52 -16.62 9.30
CA SER A 183 12.81 -17.21 10.45
C SER A 183 11.57 -17.97 10.00
N HIS A 184 10.88 -17.52 8.93
CA HIS A 184 9.76 -18.28 8.37
C HIS A 184 10.23 -19.62 7.81
N ALA A 185 11.35 -19.61 7.08
CA ALA A 185 11.91 -20.82 6.52
C ALA A 185 12.31 -21.82 7.63
N ASP A 186 12.92 -21.35 8.71
CA ASP A 186 13.25 -22.18 9.88
C ASP A 186 12.01 -22.74 10.56
N TRP A 187 11.02 -21.88 10.81
CA TRP A 187 9.73 -22.28 11.38
C TRP A 187 9.03 -23.34 10.54
N ARG A 188 8.97 -23.14 9.21
CA ARG A 188 8.37 -24.06 8.25
C ARG A 188 9.08 -25.41 8.19
N THR A 189 10.40 -25.44 8.38
CA THR A 189 11.16 -26.71 8.42
C THR A 189 11.04 -27.43 9.76
N ALA A 190 10.76 -26.69 10.84
CA ALA A 190 10.62 -27.26 12.18
C ALA A 190 9.20 -27.77 12.49
N GLU A 191 8.16 -27.19 11.87
CA GLU A 191 6.76 -27.54 12.12
C GLU A 191 6.03 -28.01 10.85
N GLU A 192 5.34 -29.14 10.95
CA GLU A 192 4.52 -29.67 9.86
C GLU A 192 3.30 -28.78 9.56
N GLY A 193 2.78 -28.84 8.33
CA GLY A 193 1.55 -28.14 7.92
C GLY A 193 1.73 -26.66 7.55
N ARG A 194 2.96 -26.15 7.53
CA ARG A 194 3.27 -24.75 7.14
C ARG A 194 3.52 -24.64 5.64
N ALA A 195 2.76 -23.77 4.96
CA ALA A 195 2.97 -23.50 3.55
C ALA A 195 4.20 -22.58 3.33
N PRO A 196 4.91 -22.71 2.20
CA PRO A 196 5.95 -21.76 1.83
C PRO A 196 5.34 -20.41 1.43
N LEU A 197 6.10 -19.34 1.67
CA LEU A 197 5.74 -17.99 1.18
C LEU A 197 5.65 -18.03 -0.35
N ARG A 198 4.67 -17.35 -0.94
CA ARG A 198 4.48 -17.34 -2.41
C ARG A 198 5.01 -16.09 -3.09
N GLU A 199 5.42 -15.11 -2.30
CA GLU A 199 5.90 -13.81 -2.72
C GLU A 199 7.01 -13.36 -1.78
N ASN A 200 7.80 -12.39 -2.22
CA ASN A 200 8.82 -11.79 -1.39
C ASN A 200 8.17 -10.70 -0.52
N TYR A 201 8.17 -10.89 0.80
CA TYR A 201 7.50 -9.98 1.73
C TYR A 201 8.45 -8.86 2.15
N ALA A 202 8.14 -7.63 1.77
CA ALA A 202 8.75 -6.42 2.32
C ALA A 202 7.98 -5.85 3.52
N HIS A 203 6.75 -6.34 3.77
CA HIS A 203 5.89 -5.92 4.88
C HIS A 203 4.88 -7.02 5.23
N PRO A 204 4.46 -7.22 6.49
CA PRO A 204 3.55 -8.29 6.90
C PRO A 204 2.07 -7.95 6.64
N HIS A 205 1.77 -7.01 5.74
CA HIS A 205 0.43 -6.43 5.50
C HIS A 205 -0.30 -5.92 6.76
N ASN A 206 0.41 -5.51 7.80
CA ASN A 206 -0.18 -4.83 8.94
C ASN A 206 0.88 -3.92 9.58
N GLU A 207 0.62 -2.62 9.61
CA GLU A 207 1.56 -1.61 10.09
C GLU A 207 2.00 -1.89 11.53
N LEU A 208 1.05 -2.22 12.42
CA LEU A 208 1.34 -2.48 13.82
C LEU A 208 2.23 -3.71 13.99
N LEU A 209 2.01 -4.78 13.22
CA LEU A 209 2.86 -5.97 13.23
C LEU A 209 4.25 -5.66 12.67
N TYR A 210 4.36 -4.84 11.62
CA TYR A 210 5.64 -4.43 11.05
C TYR A 210 6.52 -3.72 12.07
N TRP A 211 5.99 -2.67 12.72
CA TRP A 211 6.69 -1.95 13.79
C TRP A 211 7.00 -2.86 14.98
N GLY A 212 6.12 -3.81 15.28
CA GLY A 212 6.35 -4.84 16.29
C GLY A 212 7.53 -5.74 15.98
N ILE A 213 7.66 -6.20 14.74
CA ILE A 213 8.75 -7.08 14.33
C ILE A 213 10.07 -6.33 14.39
N GLU A 214 10.15 -5.12 13.84
CA GLU A 214 11.42 -4.38 13.77
C GLU A 214 11.85 -3.81 15.12
N GLY A 215 10.94 -3.22 15.88
CA GLY A 215 11.26 -2.49 17.12
C GLY A 215 10.62 -3.03 18.40
N GLY A 216 9.94 -4.18 18.36
CA GLY A 216 9.31 -4.80 19.52
C GLY A 216 8.01 -4.13 19.97
N ALA A 217 7.63 -4.38 21.22
CA ALA A 217 6.38 -3.88 21.80
C ALA A 217 6.37 -2.36 21.99
N LEU A 218 7.52 -1.71 22.12
CA LEU A 218 7.61 -0.26 22.38
C LEU A 218 6.93 0.58 21.28
N PRO A 219 7.31 0.48 19.99
CA PRO A 219 6.63 1.23 18.93
C PRO A 219 5.16 0.83 18.77
N MET A 220 4.81 -0.45 18.98
CA MET A 220 3.40 -0.87 18.96
C MET A 220 2.57 -0.14 20.02
N LEU A 221 3.06 -0.13 21.26
CA LEU A 221 2.41 0.56 22.38
C LEU A 221 2.36 2.06 22.14
N ALA A 222 3.39 2.66 21.54
CA ALA A 222 3.39 4.08 21.19
C ALA A 222 2.31 4.41 20.15
N ILE A 223 2.18 3.61 19.09
CA ILE A 223 1.14 3.78 18.05
C ILE A 223 -0.26 3.61 18.65
N LEU A 224 -0.47 2.56 19.45
CA LEU A 224 -1.75 2.31 20.12
C LEU A 224 -2.10 3.41 21.12
N ALA A 225 -1.13 3.83 21.95
CA ALA A 225 -1.32 4.92 22.91
C ALA A 225 -1.66 6.23 22.19
N PHE A 226 -0.99 6.54 21.07
CA PHE A 226 -1.30 7.71 20.26
C PHE A 226 -2.72 7.63 19.68
N ALA A 227 -3.12 6.50 19.10
CA ALA A 227 -4.46 6.30 18.55
C ALA A 227 -5.55 6.43 19.64
N LEU A 228 -5.35 5.82 20.80
CA LEU A 228 -6.25 5.92 21.95
C LEU A 228 -6.31 7.35 22.50
N TRP A 229 -5.16 8.04 22.56
CA TRP A 229 -5.10 9.42 22.98
C TRP A 229 -5.85 10.35 22.02
N VAL A 230 -5.70 10.18 20.70
CA VAL A 230 -6.47 10.93 19.70
C VAL A 230 -7.96 10.68 19.86
N ALA A 231 -8.38 9.42 19.99
CA ALA A 231 -9.79 9.07 20.19
C ALA A 231 -10.35 9.69 21.47
N TRP A 232 -9.61 9.61 22.58
CA TRP A 232 -9.96 10.25 23.85
C TRP A 232 -10.09 11.76 23.71
N ARG A 233 -9.14 12.43 23.03
CA ARG A 233 -9.21 13.89 22.77
C ARG A 233 -10.47 14.28 22.01
N VAL A 234 -10.87 13.51 21.01
CA VAL A 234 -12.12 13.75 20.26
C VAL A 234 -13.34 13.58 21.17
N ILE A 235 -13.37 12.54 21.99
CA ILE A 235 -14.50 12.26 22.88
C ILE A 235 -14.61 13.31 23.99
N ALA A 236 -13.49 13.69 24.62
CA ALA A 236 -13.47 14.62 25.75
C ALA A 236 -13.64 16.07 25.31
N HIS A 237 -13.00 16.50 24.22
CA HIS A 237 -12.87 17.91 23.85
C HIS A 237 -13.43 18.27 22.48
N GLY A 238 -13.91 17.30 21.69
CA GLY A 238 -14.50 17.59 20.38
C GLY A 238 -15.82 18.37 20.48
N PRO A 239 -16.15 19.21 19.47
CA PRO A 239 -17.39 19.98 19.45
C PRO A 239 -18.64 19.10 19.62
N ARG A 240 -19.62 19.56 20.41
CA ARG A 240 -20.89 18.86 20.63
C ARG A 240 -21.61 18.70 19.28
N GLY A 241 -21.71 17.46 18.79
CA GLY A 241 -22.32 17.11 17.51
C GLY A 241 -21.34 16.60 16.45
N GLU A 242 -20.07 17.01 16.48
CA GLU A 242 -19.08 16.64 15.44
C GLU A 242 -18.21 15.43 15.81
N LYS A 243 -18.24 14.98 17.08
CA LYS A 243 -17.36 13.91 17.60
C LYS A 243 -17.37 12.63 16.75
N TRP A 244 -18.57 12.14 16.40
CA TRP A 244 -18.72 10.93 15.59
C TRP A 244 -18.17 11.09 14.19
N LEU A 245 -18.33 12.28 13.59
CA LEU A 245 -17.77 12.58 12.28
C LEU A 245 -16.24 12.62 12.33
N LEU A 246 -15.66 13.31 13.33
CA LEU A 246 -14.22 13.41 13.50
C LEU A 246 -13.57 12.03 13.69
N LEU A 247 -14.21 11.14 14.46
CA LEU A 247 -13.75 9.75 14.56
C LEU A 247 -13.95 8.99 13.23
N ALA A 248 -15.10 9.14 12.58
CA ALA A 248 -15.38 8.46 11.31
C ALA A 248 -14.35 8.80 10.22
N LEU A 249 -13.87 10.05 10.16
CA LEU A 249 -12.86 10.48 9.19
C LEU A 249 -11.54 9.71 9.32
N LEU A 250 -11.17 9.27 10.53
CA LEU A 250 -9.94 8.53 10.78
C LEU A 250 -10.07 7.03 10.42
N VAL A 251 -11.30 6.50 10.41
CA VAL A 251 -11.57 5.06 10.35
C VAL A 251 -11.05 4.38 9.07
N PRO A 252 -11.40 4.82 7.85
CA PRO A 252 -11.09 4.04 6.64
C PRO A 252 -9.59 3.80 6.44
N LEU A 253 -8.78 4.84 6.64
CA LEU A 253 -7.33 4.75 6.48
C LEU A 253 -6.65 4.03 7.66
N SER A 254 -7.15 4.21 8.89
CA SER A 254 -6.65 3.47 10.06
C SER A 254 -6.91 1.97 9.91
N VAL A 255 -8.12 1.58 9.52
CA VAL A 255 -8.48 0.18 9.24
C VAL A 255 -7.64 -0.38 8.09
N HIS A 256 -7.38 0.40 7.04
CA HIS A 256 -6.51 -0.02 5.96
C HIS A 256 -5.08 -0.30 6.45
N SER A 257 -4.50 0.56 7.29
CA SER A 257 -3.16 0.32 7.85
C SER A 257 -3.06 -0.94 8.73
N MET A 258 -4.18 -1.45 9.24
CA MET A 258 -4.22 -2.71 10.00
C MET A 258 -4.36 -3.95 9.11
N LEU A 259 -4.54 -3.79 7.79
CA LEU A 259 -4.78 -4.89 6.85
C LEU A 259 -3.85 -4.84 5.63
N GLU A 260 -3.09 -3.76 5.50
CA GLU A 260 -2.20 -3.45 4.39
C GLU A 260 -1.30 -2.23 4.76
N LEU A 261 -0.52 -1.74 3.80
CA LEU A 261 0.48 -0.67 3.87
C LEU A 261 0.09 0.53 2.96
N PRO A 262 -1.07 1.19 3.20
CA PRO A 262 -1.60 2.24 2.33
C PRO A 262 -0.64 3.41 2.09
N PHE A 263 0.13 3.76 3.10
CA PHE A 263 0.99 4.96 3.07
C PHE A 263 2.25 4.76 2.24
N TYR A 264 2.63 3.51 1.97
CA TYR A 264 3.74 3.16 1.10
C TYR A 264 3.29 3.02 -0.35
N HIS A 265 2.03 2.61 -0.57
CA HIS A 265 1.45 2.55 -1.92
C HIS A 265 0.91 3.89 -2.43
N SER A 266 0.57 4.83 -1.54
CA SER A 266 -0.07 6.06 -1.95
C SER A 266 0.26 7.24 -1.05
N LEU A 267 1.07 8.15 -1.60
CA LEU A 267 1.34 9.46 -0.99
C LEU A 267 0.03 10.24 -0.74
N ALA A 268 -0.96 10.12 -1.62
CA ALA A 268 -2.26 10.76 -1.43
C ALA A 268 -2.96 10.29 -0.14
N HIS A 269 -2.89 8.99 0.18
CA HIS A 269 -3.47 8.44 1.42
C HIS A 269 -2.72 8.95 2.65
N TRP A 270 -1.40 9.04 2.56
CA TRP A 270 -0.59 9.61 3.61
C TRP A 270 -0.93 11.08 3.87
N LEU A 271 -0.99 11.91 2.83
CA LEU A 271 -1.35 13.33 2.94
C LEU A 271 -2.77 13.53 3.47
N VAL A 272 -3.75 12.76 2.99
CA VAL A 272 -5.13 12.82 3.48
C VAL A 272 -5.20 12.44 4.96
N MET A 273 -4.49 11.39 5.39
CA MET A 273 -4.41 11.04 6.81
C MET A 273 -3.86 12.19 7.65
N LEU A 274 -2.73 12.80 7.24
CA LEU A 274 -2.14 13.93 7.94
C LEU A 274 -3.08 15.14 7.99
N LEU A 275 -3.79 15.44 6.91
CA LEU A 275 -4.78 16.52 6.87
C LEU A 275 -5.95 16.25 7.81
N ILE A 276 -6.47 15.03 7.84
CA ILE A 276 -7.56 14.64 8.75
C ILE A 276 -7.10 14.74 10.20
N ILE A 277 -5.92 14.22 10.53
CA ILE A 277 -5.34 14.35 11.87
C ILE A 277 -5.17 15.84 12.22
N GLY A 278 -4.65 16.66 11.30
CA GLY A 278 -4.48 18.11 11.46
C GLY A 278 -5.78 18.88 11.66
N MET A 279 -6.88 18.46 11.01
CA MET A 279 -8.22 19.00 11.25
C MET A 279 -8.78 18.58 12.60
N VAL A 280 -8.69 17.29 12.95
CA VAL A 280 -9.14 16.75 14.24
C VAL A 280 -8.41 17.48 15.38
N SER A 281 -7.10 17.63 15.21
CA SER A 281 -6.18 18.44 15.99
C SER A 281 -6.72 19.84 16.26
N GLN A 282 -6.99 20.61 15.20
CA GLN A 282 -7.43 21.99 15.29
C GLN A 282 -8.77 22.14 16.01
N ARG A 283 -9.66 21.14 15.88
CA ARG A 283 -11.00 21.14 16.49
C ARG A 283 -10.99 20.69 17.95
N CYS A 284 -10.05 19.85 18.35
CA CYS A 284 -10.06 19.17 19.65
C CYS A 284 -8.95 19.64 20.59
N TRP A 285 -7.99 20.43 20.14
CA TRP A 285 -6.82 20.87 20.92
C TRP A 285 -6.82 22.38 21.14
N ALA A 286 -6.35 22.80 22.33
CA ALA A 286 -6.09 24.20 22.60
C ALA A 286 -4.79 24.58 21.88
N THR A 287 -4.88 25.44 20.86
CA THR A 287 -3.71 25.98 20.17
C THR A 287 -3.24 27.25 20.86
N GLN A 288 -1.93 27.42 20.95
CA GLN A 288 -1.33 28.71 21.31
C GLN A 288 -0.60 29.27 20.10
N GLU A 289 -0.95 30.48 19.71
CA GLU A 289 -0.25 31.20 18.67
C GLU A 289 1.03 31.81 19.25
N LYS A 290 2.17 31.43 18.70
CA LYS A 290 3.45 32.09 18.99
C LYS A 290 3.91 32.82 17.73
N GLY A 291 4.12 34.13 17.86
CA GLY A 291 4.66 34.94 16.77
C GLY A 291 6.08 34.48 16.42
N ASN A 292 6.28 34.01 15.19
CA ASN A 292 7.61 33.67 14.71
C ASN A 292 8.25 34.89 14.02
N ARG A 293 9.23 35.52 14.69
CA ARG A 293 9.95 36.68 14.17
C ARG A 293 10.93 36.31 13.05
N TYR A 294 11.38 35.06 12.99
CA TYR A 294 12.37 34.58 12.02
C TYR A 294 11.72 33.78 10.89
N THR A 295 10.93 34.46 10.06
CA THR A 295 10.24 33.83 8.91
C THR A 295 11.10 33.75 7.66
N PHE A 296 12.24 34.45 7.60
CA PHE A 296 13.11 34.49 6.41
C PHE A 296 13.58 33.09 6.00
N GLY A 297 14.14 32.30 6.94
CA GLY A 297 14.62 30.95 6.65
C GLY A 297 13.51 29.99 6.19
N ILE A 298 12.32 30.07 6.81
CA ILE A 298 11.16 29.26 6.42
C ILE A 298 10.69 29.64 5.00
N ARG A 299 10.61 30.94 4.70
CA ARG A 299 10.18 31.43 3.38
C ARG A 299 11.17 31.02 2.30
N VAL A 300 12.46 31.29 2.51
CA VAL A 300 13.52 30.91 1.57
C VAL A 300 13.57 29.40 1.41
N GLY A 301 13.51 28.65 2.50
CA GLY A 301 13.46 27.19 2.49
C GLY A 301 12.26 26.65 1.72
N ALA A 302 11.06 27.20 1.92
CA ALA A 302 9.87 26.81 1.18
C ALA A 302 9.99 27.14 -0.32
N TRP A 303 10.49 28.32 -0.66
CA TRP A 303 10.71 28.73 -2.04
C TRP A 303 11.79 27.91 -2.75
N LEU A 304 12.81 27.44 -2.05
CA LEU A 304 13.85 26.54 -2.59
C LEU A 304 13.39 25.08 -2.62
N ALA A 305 12.59 24.64 -1.65
CA ALA A 305 12.09 23.28 -1.59
C ALA A 305 11.25 22.93 -2.82
N VAL A 306 10.42 23.85 -3.31
CA VAL A 306 9.60 23.63 -4.52
C VAL A 306 10.46 23.28 -5.74
N PRO A 307 11.35 24.14 -6.26
CA PRO A 307 12.15 23.81 -7.44
C PRO A 307 13.04 22.59 -7.23
N VAL A 308 13.61 22.39 -6.03
CA VAL A 308 14.41 21.19 -5.71
C VAL A 308 13.56 19.92 -5.84
N VAL A 309 12.35 19.91 -5.27
CA VAL A 309 11.42 18.77 -5.38
C VAL A 309 11.00 18.59 -6.84
N TRP A 310 10.72 19.65 -7.58
CA TRP A 310 10.36 19.55 -9.01
C TRP A 310 11.49 18.97 -9.85
N VAL A 311 12.73 19.40 -9.63
CA VAL A 311 13.92 18.85 -10.32
C VAL A 311 14.11 17.38 -9.94
N PHE A 312 14.01 17.04 -8.65
CA PHE A 312 14.09 15.66 -8.19
C PHE A 312 13.01 14.79 -8.84
N MET A 313 11.75 15.23 -8.83
CA MET A 313 10.63 14.49 -9.41
C MET A 313 10.75 14.33 -10.93
N GLY A 314 11.17 15.39 -11.63
CA GLY A 314 11.36 15.35 -13.09
C GLY A 314 12.50 14.40 -13.49
N THR A 315 13.64 14.49 -12.81
CA THR A 315 14.79 13.60 -13.07
C THR A 315 14.51 12.16 -12.65
N HIS A 316 13.78 11.95 -11.55
CA HIS A 316 13.39 10.62 -11.12
C HIS A 316 12.33 9.99 -12.04
N LEU A 317 11.38 10.77 -12.56
CA LEU A 317 10.43 10.30 -13.58
C LEU A 317 11.15 9.83 -14.85
N GLN A 318 12.18 10.55 -15.29
CA GLN A 318 13.04 10.10 -16.39
C GLN A 318 13.71 8.76 -16.05
N THR A 319 14.22 8.60 -14.82
CA THR A 319 14.85 7.34 -14.39
C THR A 319 13.86 6.18 -14.38
N LEU A 320 12.64 6.38 -13.88
CA LEU A 320 11.57 5.39 -13.93
C LEU A 320 11.19 5.02 -15.36
N TRP A 321 11.18 6.00 -16.27
CA TRP A 321 10.93 5.74 -17.68
C TRP A 321 12.03 4.88 -18.32
N GLN A 322 13.31 5.15 -18.03
CA GLN A 322 14.41 4.32 -18.51
C GLN A 322 14.36 2.90 -17.97
N ILE A 323 14.07 2.74 -16.68
CA ILE A 323 13.94 1.41 -16.06
C ILE A 323 12.77 0.64 -16.68
N LYS A 324 11.64 1.32 -16.94
CA LYS A 324 10.52 0.73 -17.68
C LYS A 324 10.97 0.24 -19.06
N THR A 325 11.68 1.06 -19.83
CA THR A 325 12.20 0.69 -21.15
C THR A 325 13.12 -0.53 -21.05
N TYR A 326 14.05 -0.54 -20.09
CA TYR A 326 14.93 -1.68 -19.84
C TYR A 326 14.15 -2.97 -19.56
N ILE A 327 13.18 -2.93 -18.64
CA ILE A 327 12.36 -4.09 -18.27
C ILE A 327 11.49 -4.57 -19.44
N GLU A 328 10.85 -3.66 -20.18
CA GLU A 328 10.02 -4.01 -21.35
C GLU A 328 10.85 -4.55 -22.51
N SER A 329 12.11 -4.15 -22.62
CA SER A 329 13.07 -4.72 -23.57
C SER A 329 13.62 -6.08 -23.14
N GLU A 330 13.17 -6.63 -22.01
CA GLU A 330 13.72 -7.84 -21.38
C GLU A 330 15.24 -7.76 -21.13
N GLY A 331 15.74 -6.56 -20.87
CA GLY A 331 17.15 -6.28 -20.63
C GLY A 331 18.01 -6.10 -21.90
N ASN A 332 17.41 -6.12 -23.09
CA ASN A 332 18.14 -5.92 -24.35
C ASN A 332 18.63 -4.48 -24.55
N ASP A 333 17.93 -3.48 -23.97
CA ASP A 333 18.34 -2.07 -24.03
C ASP A 333 19.21 -1.68 -22.82
N ALA A 334 20.43 -2.19 -22.80
CA ALA A 334 21.45 -1.88 -21.80
C ALA A 334 21.73 -0.36 -21.63
N LEU A 335 21.54 0.43 -22.70
CA LEU A 335 21.80 1.87 -22.66
C LEU A 335 20.80 2.59 -21.77
N ALA A 336 19.56 2.09 -21.66
CA ALA A 336 18.54 2.69 -20.82
C ALA A 336 19.02 2.87 -19.37
N LEU A 337 19.66 1.87 -18.75
CA LEU A 337 20.18 1.98 -17.38
C LEU A 337 21.29 3.02 -17.26
N THR A 338 22.17 3.13 -18.26
CA THR A 338 23.29 4.11 -18.24
C THR A 338 22.82 5.56 -18.39
N THR A 339 21.62 5.78 -18.94
CA THR A 339 21.04 7.11 -19.13
C THR A 339 20.15 7.57 -17.98
N ALA A 340 20.00 6.77 -16.93
CA ALA A 340 19.25 7.14 -15.73
C ALA A 340 19.93 8.30 -14.99
N VAL A 341 19.22 9.42 -14.85
CA VAL A 341 19.80 10.67 -14.30
C VAL A 341 19.75 10.75 -12.77
N ASN A 342 18.76 10.12 -12.13
CA ASN A 342 18.54 10.24 -10.69
C ASN A 342 18.20 8.88 -10.06
N PRO A 343 19.22 8.12 -9.61
CA PRO A 343 19.01 6.81 -9.01
C PRO A 343 18.49 6.85 -7.56
N LEU A 344 18.47 8.03 -6.93
CA LEU A 344 18.25 8.18 -5.50
C LEU A 344 16.84 7.78 -5.02
N GLY A 345 15.86 7.68 -5.94
CA GLY A 345 14.51 7.27 -5.57
C GLY A 345 14.32 5.75 -5.41
N ILE A 346 15.15 4.93 -6.08
CA ILE A 346 15.11 3.46 -6.00
C ILE A 346 16.54 2.87 -6.15
N PRO A 347 17.46 3.24 -5.23
CA PRO A 347 18.88 2.93 -5.40
C PRO A 347 19.14 1.42 -5.42
N ASN A 348 18.47 0.65 -4.56
CA ASN A 348 18.68 -0.80 -4.44
C ASN A 348 18.20 -1.55 -5.70
N GLU A 349 17.07 -1.14 -6.27
CA GLU A 349 16.55 -1.74 -7.50
C GLU A 349 17.47 -1.46 -8.69
N ILE A 350 17.96 -0.22 -8.83
CA ILE A 350 18.89 0.14 -9.91
C ILE A 350 20.20 -0.62 -9.75
N GLU A 351 20.75 -0.66 -8.55
CA GLU A 351 21.96 -1.42 -8.24
C GLU A 351 21.78 -2.91 -8.59
N PHE A 352 20.65 -3.51 -8.21
CA PHE A 352 20.33 -4.89 -8.56
C PHE A 352 20.25 -5.13 -10.07
N LEU A 353 19.63 -4.22 -10.83
CA LEU A 353 19.54 -4.33 -12.29
C LEU A 353 20.91 -4.20 -12.96
N VAL A 354 21.72 -3.23 -12.54
CA VAL A 354 23.08 -3.02 -13.04
C VAL A 354 23.95 -4.24 -12.75
N MET A 355 23.91 -4.77 -11.53
CA MET A 355 24.69 -5.95 -11.15
C MET A 355 24.21 -7.21 -11.89
N THR A 356 22.91 -7.34 -12.13
CA THR A 356 22.37 -8.44 -12.94
C THR A 356 22.90 -8.38 -14.38
N GLN A 357 22.94 -7.18 -14.97
CA GLN A 357 23.53 -6.98 -16.29
C GLN A 357 25.04 -7.27 -16.30
N HIS A 358 25.76 -6.82 -15.26
CA HIS A 358 27.18 -7.09 -15.08
C HIS A 358 27.48 -8.60 -15.04
N LEU A 359 26.68 -9.37 -14.28
CA LEU A 359 26.81 -10.83 -14.22
C LEU A 359 26.60 -11.47 -15.61
N THR A 360 25.57 -11.05 -16.35
CA THR A 360 25.28 -11.58 -17.69
C THR A 360 26.45 -11.35 -18.63
N ALA A 361 26.96 -10.11 -18.68
CA ALA A 361 28.10 -9.75 -19.54
C ALA A 361 29.39 -10.50 -19.13
N ALA A 362 29.69 -10.56 -17.83
CA ALA A 362 30.84 -11.27 -17.31
C ALA A 362 30.80 -12.78 -17.64
N ARG A 363 29.61 -13.38 -17.62
CA ARG A 363 29.41 -14.79 -18.01
C ARG A 363 29.65 -15.01 -19.49
N GLU A 364 29.12 -14.15 -20.36
CA GLU A 364 29.30 -14.27 -21.81
C GLU A 364 30.75 -14.10 -22.24
N LEU A 365 31.47 -13.19 -21.58
CA LEU A 365 32.87 -12.86 -21.87
C LEU A 365 33.87 -13.74 -21.11
N GLY A 366 33.41 -14.56 -20.18
CA GLY A 366 34.25 -15.44 -19.36
C GLY A 366 35.11 -14.70 -18.33
N TRP A 367 34.67 -13.53 -17.85
CA TRP A 367 35.38 -12.70 -16.88
C TRP A 367 35.16 -13.22 -15.45
N THR A 368 36.02 -14.14 -15.03
CA THR A 368 35.92 -14.81 -13.72
C THR A 368 36.01 -13.86 -12.53
N GLU A 369 36.82 -12.81 -12.61
CA GLU A 369 36.95 -11.80 -11.54
C GLU A 369 35.64 -11.01 -11.33
N ASP A 370 34.97 -10.63 -12.41
CA ASP A 370 33.69 -9.91 -12.36
C ASP A 370 32.55 -10.79 -11.84
N ILE A 371 32.56 -12.09 -12.18
CA ILE A 371 31.61 -13.06 -11.61
C ILE A 371 31.81 -13.16 -10.09
N LYS A 372 33.06 -13.20 -9.62
CA LYS A 372 33.36 -13.21 -8.18
C LYS A 372 32.94 -11.90 -7.50
N TYR A 373 33.19 -10.77 -8.14
CA TYR A 373 32.73 -9.46 -7.65
C TYR A 373 31.20 -9.44 -7.48
N TYR A 374 30.45 -9.95 -8.46
CA TYR A 374 29.00 -10.10 -8.34
C TYR A 374 28.61 -11.01 -7.15
N GLN A 375 29.30 -12.13 -6.95
CA GLN A 375 29.02 -13.04 -5.83
C GLN A 375 29.18 -12.32 -4.49
N ASP A 376 30.30 -11.63 -4.27
CA ASP A 376 30.57 -10.90 -3.03
C ASP A 376 29.51 -9.84 -2.77
N TRP A 377 29.19 -9.04 -3.79
CA TRP A 377 28.13 -8.03 -3.72
C TRP A 377 26.76 -8.65 -3.41
N ALA A 378 26.37 -9.71 -4.13
CA ALA A 378 25.06 -10.31 -3.99
C ALA A 378 24.90 -11.04 -2.64
N GLU A 379 25.96 -11.61 -2.08
CA GLU A 379 25.96 -12.17 -0.73
C GLU A 379 25.79 -11.09 0.35
N GLU A 380 26.38 -9.91 0.17
CA GLU A 380 26.17 -8.77 1.04
C GLU A 380 24.75 -8.19 0.90
N HIS A 381 24.30 -7.97 -0.33
CA HIS A 381 22.95 -7.47 -0.62
C HIS A 381 21.85 -8.40 -0.09
N ALA A 382 22.07 -9.72 -0.17
CA ALA A 382 21.15 -10.73 0.36
C ALA A 382 20.95 -10.66 1.88
N LYS A 383 21.86 -10.03 2.64
CA LYS A 383 21.72 -9.82 4.10
C LYS A 383 20.66 -8.76 4.44
N LEU A 384 20.28 -7.94 3.47
CA LEU A 384 19.28 -6.87 3.63
C LEU A 384 18.02 -7.18 2.82
N LEU A 385 18.18 -7.46 1.52
CA LEU A 385 17.09 -7.60 0.56
C LEU A 385 17.16 -8.94 -0.18
N PRO A 386 17.00 -10.09 0.51
CA PRO A 386 16.97 -11.37 -0.18
C PRO A 386 15.76 -11.44 -1.09
N SER A 387 15.95 -11.97 -2.30
CA SER A 387 14.88 -12.24 -3.25
C SER A 387 15.19 -13.53 -4.01
N SER A 388 14.16 -14.15 -4.58
CA SER A 388 14.34 -15.36 -5.38
C SER A 388 15.21 -15.08 -6.61
N ALA A 389 15.03 -13.94 -7.27
CA ALA A 389 15.82 -13.51 -8.42
C ALA A 389 17.31 -13.33 -8.06
N LEU A 390 17.60 -12.65 -6.94
CA LEU A 390 18.98 -12.48 -6.45
C LEU A 390 19.65 -13.83 -6.19
N TYR A 391 18.93 -14.76 -5.55
CA TYR A 391 19.47 -16.08 -5.28
C TYR A 391 19.62 -16.95 -6.53
N GLN A 392 18.76 -16.79 -7.54
CA GLN A 392 18.93 -17.45 -8.84
C GLN A 392 20.21 -16.97 -9.53
N ASN A 393 20.44 -15.65 -9.55
CA ASN A 393 21.66 -15.07 -10.09
C ASN A 393 22.90 -15.53 -9.31
N LEU A 394 22.84 -15.57 -7.97
CA LEU A 394 23.91 -16.12 -7.13
C LEU A 394 24.22 -17.59 -7.48
N MET A 395 23.20 -18.39 -7.78
CA MET A 395 23.37 -19.79 -8.17
C MET A 395 24.07 -19.93 -9.51
N ILE A 396 23.68 -19.10 -10.49
CA ILE A 396 24.35 -19.02 -11.79
C ILE A 396 25.82 -18.63 -11.60
N ALA A 397 26.07 -17.59 -10.80
CA ALA A 397 27.42 -17.12 -10.52
C ALA A 397 28.27 -18.19 -9.82
N LYS A 398 27.73 -18.87 -8.79
CA LYS A 398 28.46 -19.91 -8.03
C LYS A 398 28.75 -21.13 -8.89
N THR A 399 27.81 -21.60 -9.71
CA THR A 399 28.02 -22.76 -10.60
C THR A 399 29.22 -22.58 -11.53
N TYR A 400 29.59 -21.34 -11.86
CA TYR A 400 30.76 -21.02 -12.67
C TYR A 400 32.10 -21.07 -11.91
N SER A 401 32.08 -20.84 -10.60
CA SER A 401 33.28 -20.78 -9.76
C SER A 401 33.49 -22.08 -8.96
N GLU A 402 32.48 -22.55 -8.23
CA GLU A 402 32.51 -23.75 -7.38
C GLU A 402 31.09 -24.33 -7.21
N ASN A 403 30.96 -25.66 -7.30
CA ASN A 403 29.72 -26.33 -6.94
C ASN A 403 29.57 -26.31 -5.41
N ASP A 404 28.64 -25.50 -4.89
CA ASP A 404 28.35 -25.32 -3.47
C ASP A 404 26.99 -25.95 -3.12
N PRO A 405 26.96 -27.23 -2.68
CA PRO A 405 25.72 -27.91 -2.31
C PRO A 405 24.98 -27.25 -1.14
N ASP A 406 25.71 -26.60 -0.24
CA ASP A 406 25.14 -25.93 0.93
C ASP A 406 24.35 -24.70 0.52
N PHE A 407 24.86 -23.94 -0.46
CA PHE A 407 24.11 -22.84 -1.05
C PHE A 407 22.82 -23.32 -1.74
N ILE A 408 22.87 -24.42 -2.50
CA ILE A 408 21.68 -24.98 -3.15
C ILE A 408 20.63 -25.39 -2.11
N ASN A 409 21.06 -26.02 -1.03
CA ASN A 409 20.18 -26.37 0.09
C ASN A 409 19.60 -25.13 0.76
N ARG A 410 20.41 -24.07 0.96
CA ARG A 410 19.95 -22.77 1.48
C ARG A 410 18.89 -22.15 0.56
N TYR A 411 19.11 -22.12 -0.75
CA TYR A 411 18.11 -21.62 -1.71
C TYR A 411 16.82 -22.42 -1.66
N LYS A 412 16.90 -23.76 -1.69
CA LYS A 412 15.72 -24.63 -1.60
C LYS A 412 14.96 -24.45 -0.29
N ARG A 413 15.65 -24.16 0.80
CA ARG A 413 15.05 -23.86 2.10
C ARG A 413 14.31 -22.52 2.11
N LEU A 414 14.92 -21.46 1.59
CA LEU A 414 14.31 -20.13 1.61
C LEU A 414 13.20 -19.97 0.55
N PHE A 415 13.39 -20.60 -0.61
CA PHE A 415 12.59 -20.38 -1.82
C PHE A 415 12.07 -21.66 -2.48
N PRO A 416 11.46 -22.61 -1.73
CA PRO A 416 11.11 -23.94 -2.26
C PRO A 416 10.17 -23.89 -3.47
N GLN A 417 9.28 -22.91 -3.55
CA GLN A 417 8.34 -22.70 -4.65
C GLN A 417 9.01 -22.30 -5.97
N TRP A 418 10.20 -21.69 -5.92
CA TRP A 418 10.97 -21.21 -7.07
C TRP A 418 12.11 -22.15 -7.46
N THR A 419 12.12 -23.37 -6.91
CA THR A 419 13.12 -24.40 -7.23
C THR A 419 12.74 -25.23 -8.46
N LYS A 420 11.45 -25.31 -8.82
CA LYS A 420 11.00 -26.04 -10.02
C LYS A 420 11.53 -25.43 -11.33
N THR A 421 11.77 -24.12 -11.35
CA THR A 421 12.34 -23.40 -12.50
C THR A 421 13.81 -23.78 -12.77
N LEU A 422 14.52 -24.34 -11.78
CA LEU A 422 15.93 -24.76 -11.95
C LEU A 422 16.08 -26.02 -12.82
N ASN A 423 15.05 -26.84 -12.95
CA ASN A 423 15.13 -28.08 -13.74
C ASN A 423 14.84 -27.86 -15.24
N ASN A 424 14.34 -26.68 -15.64
CA ASN A 424 14.00 -26.37 -17.02
C ASN A 424 15.06 -25.55 -17.77
N ASN A 425 16.06 -25.01 -17.05
CA ASN A 425 17.16 -24.20 -17.61
C ASN A 425 18.52 -24.93 -17.55
N LYS A 426 18.52 -26.26 -17.41
CA LYS A 426 19.72 -27.10 -17.53
C LYS A 426 19.95 -27.54 -18.96
#